data_AF-A0A498QDA9-F1
#
_entry.id   AF-A0A498QDA9-F1
#
_cell.length_a   1.000
_cell.length_b   1.000
_cell.length_c   1.000
_cell.angle_alpha   90.00
_cell.angle_beta   90.00
_cell.angle_gamma   90.00
#
_symmetry.space_group_name_H-M   'P 1'
#
loop_
_entity.id
_entity.type
_entity.pdbx_description
1 polymer ?
#
loop_
_entity_poly.entity_id
_entity_poly.type
_entity_poly.pdbx_seq_one_letter_code
_entity_poly.pdbx_strand_id
1 'polypeptide(L)'
;MNHSITETSLTAGGEERGSAPAELLLVNGGPGKVGVIGSVTQPFCGGCDRTRLTADGQLRSCLFSSEETDLRLMLRTRCTDDEIARCWRNAMWAKAPGHGINEQGFLQPIRPMSAIGG
;
A
#
# COMPACT_ATOMS: atom_id res chain seq x y z
N MET A 1 -5.04 -21.76 -38.84
CA MET A 1 -4.92 -22.26 -37.44
C MET A 1 -6.00 -21.56 -36.64
N ASN A 2 -7.12 -22.25 -36.36
CA ASN A 2 -8.21 -21.67 -35.57
C ASN A 2 -7.81 -21.74 -34.10
N HIS A 3 -7.43 -20.60 -33.51
CA HIS A 3 -7.39 -20.48 -32.06
C HIS A 3 -8.83 -20.42 -31.55
N SER A 4 -9.33 -21.55 -31.05
CA SER A 4 -10.57 -21.59 -30.28
C SER A 4 -10.35 -20.80 -29.00
N ILE A 5 -11.00 -19.64 -28.87
CA ILE A 5 -11.01 -18.87 -27.63
C ILE A 5 -11.95 -19.59 -26.67
N THR A 6 -11.38 -20.16 -25.60
CA THR A 6 -12.17 -20.79 -24.53
C THR A 6 -12.55 -19.71 -23.52
N GLU A 7 -13.84 -19.58 -23.22
CA GLU A 7 -14.34 -18.62 -22.25
C GLU A 7 -13.92 -19.05 -20.83
N THR A 8 -13.37 -18.11 -20.06
CA THR A 8 -12.89 -18.35 -18.69
C THR A 8 -13.79 -17.60 -17.71
N SER A 9 -14.33 -18.30 -16.70
CA SER A 9 -15.16 -17.69 -15.66
C SER A 9 -14.34 -17.36 -14.41
N LEU A 10 -14.75 -16.30 -13.70
CA LEU A 10 -14.17 -15.85 -12.44
C LEU A 10 -15.25 -15.78 -11.37
N THR A 11 -15.02 -16.40 -10.22
CA THR A 11 -15.93 -16.36 -9.06
C THR A 11 -15.18 -15.93 -7.79
N ALA A 12 -15.91 -15.45 -6.78
CA ALA A 12 -15.31 -14.99 -5.53
C ALA A 12 -14.55 -16.12 -4.80
N GLY A 13 -13.33 -15.83 -4.35
CA GLY A 13 -12.46 -16.80 -3.67
C GLY A 13 -12.83 -17.16 -2.23
N GLY A 14 -13.88 -16.52 -1.67
CA GLY A 14 -14.40 -16.79 -0.32
C GLY A 14 -13.52 -16.34 0.86
N GLU A 15 -12.31 -15.83 0.59
CA GLU A 15 -11.35 -15.35 1.60
C GLU A 15 -11.52 -13.85 1.85
N GLU A 16 -11.52 -13.42 3.12
CA GLU A 16 -11.49 -11.99 3.45
C GLU A 16 -10.15 -11.36 3.03
N ARG A 17 -10.23 -10.17 2.43
CA ARG A 17 -9.08 -9.45 1.86
C ARG A 17 -8.07 -8.98 2.92
N GLY A 18 -8.50 -8.67 4.15
CA GLY A 18 -7.62 -8.14 5.20
C GLY A 18 -6.78 -6.95 4.72
N SER A 19 -5.46 -7.01 4.92
CA SER A 19 -4.51 -6.01 4.41
C SER A 19 -3.99 -6.27 2.99
N ALA A 20 -4.43 -7.37 2.36
CA ALA A 20 -4.02 -7.71 1.00
C ALA A 20 -4.58 -6.70 -0.01
N PRO A 21 -3.75 -6.17 -0.92
CA PRO A 21 -4.22 -5.23 -1.93
C PRO A 21 -5.03 -5.89 -3.05
N ALA A 22 -4.92 -7.21 -3.24
CA ALA A 22 -5.66 -7.93 -4.27
C ALA A 22 -6.88 -8.64 -3.67
N GLU A 23 -8.01 -8.56 -4.37
CA GLU A 23 -9.10 -9.52 -4.19
C GLU A 23 -8.80 -10.77 -5.03
N LEU A 24 -8.95 -11.95 -4.45
CA LEU A 24 -8.68 -13.22 -5.12
C LEU A 24 -9.96 -13.83 -5.68
N LEU A 25 -9.90 -14.20 -6.95
CA LEU A 25 -10.98 -14.85 -7.71
C LEU A 25 -10.54 -16.24 -8.15
N LEU A 26 -11.45 -17.20 -8.13
CA LEU A 26 -11.23 -18.55 -8.65
C LEU A 26 -11.45 -18.58 -10.15
N VAL A 27 -10.54 -19.23 -10.86
CA VAL A 27 -10.62 -19.45 -12.31
C VAL A 27 -11.39 -20.74 -12.57
N ASN A 28 -12.49 -20.66 -13.32
CA ASN A 28 -13.35 -21.80 -13.68
C ASN A 28 -13.81 -22.63 -12.46
N GLY A 29 -14.03 -21.98 -11.31
CA GLY A 29 -14.39 -22.65 -10.06
C GLY A 29 -13.21 -23.25 -9.27
N GLY A 30 -11.97 -23.11 -9.75
CA GLY A 30 -10.74 -23.47 -9.04
C GLY A 30 -9.97 -24.65 -9.64
N PRO A 31 -8.80 -25.01 -9.07
CA PRO A 31 -8.14 -24.35 -7.93
C PRO A 31 -7.31 -23.12 -8.33
N GLY A 32 -7.21 -22.82 -9.63
CA GLY A 32 -6.49 -21.64 -10.11
C GLY A 32 -7.08 -20.35 -9.56
N LYS A 33 -6.23 -19.38 -9.21
CA LYS A 33 -6.63 -18.07 -8.68
C LYS A 33 -6.05 -16.94 -9.54
N VAL A 34 -6.81 -15.87 -9.71
CA VAL A 34 -6.36 -14.57 -10.25
C VAL A 34 -6.64 -13.49 -9.22
N GLY A 35 -5.69 -12.58 -9.02
CA GLY A 35 -5.85 -11.44 -8.11
C GLY A 35 -6.07 -10.14 -8.86
N VAL A 36 -7.06 -9.34 -8.45
CA VAL A 36 -7.32 -8.01 -9.01
C VAL A 36 -7.07 -6.94 -7.95
N ILE A 37 -6.26 -5.94 -8.30
CA ILE A 37 -5.95 -4.78 -7.43
C ILE A 37 -6.73 -3.57 -7.95
N GLY A 38 -7.90 -3.31 -7.35
CA GLY A 38 -8.70 -2.11 -7.62
C GLY A 38 -8.14 -0.86 -6.93
N SER A 39 -6.90 -0.46 -7.20
CA SER A 39 -6.20 0.63 -6.49
C SER A 39 -6.92 1.98 -6.48
N VAL A 40 -7.81 2.19 -7.45
CA VAL A 40 -8.59 3.41 -7.63
C VAL A 40 -10.07 3.13 -7.35
N THR A 41 -10.67 2.15 -8.03
CA THR A 41 -12.12 1.88 -7.97
C THR A 41 -12.58 1.18 -6.70
N GLN A 42 -11.70 0.43 -6.02
CA GLN A 42 -11.98 -0.24 -4.75
C GLN A 42 -10.79 -0.11 -3.78
N PRO A 43 -10.64 1.07 -3.15
CA PRO A 43 -9.52 1.36 -2.26
C PRO A 43 -9.42 0.38 -1.08
N PHE A 44 -8.19 0.13 -0.64
CA PHE A 44 -7.88 -0.78 0.47
C PHE A 44 -7.15 -0.09 1.62
N CYS A 45 -7.19 1.25 1.67
CA CYS A 45 -6.48 2.02 2.69
C CYS A 45 -6.93 1.68 4.11
N GLY A 46 -8.22 1.40 4.32
CA GLY A 46 -8.77 1.04 5.64
C GLY A 46 -8.18 -0.24 6.24
N GLY A 47 -7.71 -1.18 5.41
CA GLY A 47 -7.01 -2.39 5.85
C GLY A 47 -5.49 -2.30 5.73
N CYS A 48 -4.93 -1.17 5.28
CA CYS A 48 -3.51 -1.06 4.97
C CYS A 48 -2.66 -0.97 6.24
N ASP A 49 -1.82 -1.97 6.48
CA ASP A 49 -0.88 -2.09 7.60
C ASP A 49 0.57 -1.72 7.23
N ARG A 50 0.82 -1.32 5.97
CA ARG A 50 2.17 -1.02 5.50
C ARG A 50 2.72 0.25 6.12
N THR A 51 3.98 0.15 6.50
CA THR A 51 4.92 1.24 6.77
C THR A 51 6.00 1.25 5.69
N ARG A 52 6.58 2.40 5.37
CA ARG A 52 7.62 2.50 4.34
C ARG A 52 8.83 3.27 4.84
N LEU A 53 10.01 2.69 4.63
CA LEU A 53 11.30 3.36 4.76
C LEU A 53 11.81 3.69 3.36
N THR A 54 12.10 4.96 3.08
CA THR A 54 12.64 5.41 1.80
C THR A 54 14.14 5.08 1.70
N ALA A 55 14.69 5.08 0.48
CA ALA A 55 16.12 4.79 0.24
C ALA A 55 17.08 5.78 0.93
N ASP A 56 16.64 7.03 1.15
CA ASP A 56 17.37 8.06 1.88
C ASP A 56 17.14 8.01 3.40
N GLY A 57 16.31 7.09 3.88
CA GLY A 57 16.12 6.81 5.31
C GLY A 57 15.00 7.59 5.99
N GLN A 58 13.98 7.99 5.22
CA GLN A 58 12.77 8.65 5.71
C GLN A 58 11.66 7.63 5.96
N LEU A 59 10.92 7.79 7.06
CA LEU A 59 9.71 7.03 7.35
C LEU A 59 8.49 7.71 6.71
N ARG A 60 7.66 6.92 6.01
CA ARG A 60 6.36 7.35 5.45
C ARG A 60 5.24 6.42 5.90
N SER A 61 4.12 7.00 6.31
CA SER A 61 2.90 6.28 6.70
C SER A 61 2.05 5.82 5.53
N CYS A 62 2.27 6.41 4.35
CA CYS A 62 1.57 6.09 3.12
C CYS A 62 2.49 6.31 1.91
N LEU A 63 2.26 5.52 0.86
CA LEU A 63 2.90 5.69 -0.45
C LEU A 63 2.63 7.08 -1.05
N PHE A 64 1.47 7.65 -0.71
CA PHE A 64 1.03 8.97 -1.14
C PHE A 64 1.14 10.05 -0.05
N SER A 65 1.85 9.80 1.05
CA SER A 65 2.06 10.83 2.09
C SER A 65 2.86 12.01 1.54
N SER A 66 2.53 13.25 1.88
CA SER A 66 3.43 14.40 1.67
C SER A 66 4.42 14.60 2.82
N GLU A 67 4.24 13.87 3.91
CA GLU A 67 5.05 13.95 5.12
C GLU A 67 6.01 12.77 5.24
N GLU A 68 7.21 13.07 5.73
CA GLU A 68 8.34 12.17 5.91
C GLU A 68 8.99 12.44 7.28
N THR A 69 9.48 11.41 7.94
CA THR A 69 10.21 11.55 9.22
C THR A 69 11.62 10.99 9.11
N ASP A 70 12.62 11.79 9.48
CA ASP A 70 14.04 11.43 9.30
C ASP A 70 14.53 10.42 10.35
N LEU A 71 14.23 9.15 10.08
CA LEU A 71 14.67 8.03 10.92
C LEU A 71 16.18 7.85 10.87
N ARG A 72 16.82 8.14 9.73
CA ARG A 72 18.27 8.05 9.57
C ARG A 72 19.00 9.00 10.51
N LEU A 73 18.52 10.22 10.68
CA LEU A 73 19.08 11.18 11.63
C LEU A 73 18.96 10.66 13.07
N MET A 74 17.80 10.14 13.46
CA MET A 74 17.59 9.57 14.80
C MET A 74 18.57 8.43 15.09
N LEU A 75 18.73 7.50 14.14
CA LEU A 75 19.68 6.39 14.28
C LEU A 75 21.14 6.88 14.38
N ARG A 76 21.52 7.89 13.60
CA ARG A 76 22.89 8.44 13.60
C ARG A 76 23.21 9.29 14.83
N THR A 77 22.19 9.89 15.45
CA THR A 77 22.31 10.66 16.69
C THR A 77 22.21 9.81 17.94
N ARG A 78 22.09 8.47 17.78
CA ARG A 78 21.98 7.49 18.86
C ARG A 78 20.77 7.71 19.77
N CYS A 79 19.63 8.08 19.19
CA CYS A 79 18.35 7.97 19.88
C CYS A 79 18.15 6.55 20.41
N THR A 80 17.48 6.44 21.55
CA THR A 80 17.11 5.17 22.15
C THR A 80 16.03 4.47 21.32
N ASP A 81 15.92 3.15 21.46
CA ASP A 81 14.87 2.36 20.80
C ASP A 81 13.46 2.87 21.15
N ASP A 82 13.24 3.33 22.39
CA ASP A 82 11.96 3.90 22.83
C ASP A 82 11.62 5.22 22.13
N GLU A 83 12.61 6.07 21.87
CA GLU A 83 12.43 7.32 21.12
C GLU A 83 12.11 7.02 19.65
N ILE A 84 12.83 6.07 19.05
CA ILE A 84 12.60 5.63 17.68
C ILE A 84 11.20 5.00 17.55
N ALA A 85 10.84 4.09 18.46
CA ALA A 85 9.54 3.44 18.47
C ALA A 85 8.40 4.45 18.62
N ARG A 86 8.54 5.42 19.54
CA ARG A 86 7.55 6.49 19.72
C ARG A 86 7.41 7.36 18.48
N CYS A 87 8.51 7.75 17.84
CA CYS A 87 8.49 8.49 16.59
C CYS A 87 7.77 7.70 15.48
N TRP A 88 8.11 6.43 15.32
CA TRP A 88 7.50 5.56 14.32
C TRP A 88 6.00 5.42 14.55
N ARG A 89 5.59 5.18 15.80
CA ARG A 89 4.18 5.14 16.20
C ARG A 89 3.47 6.44 15.83
N ASN A 90 3.99 7.59 16.24
CA ASN A 90 3.37 8.87 15.93
C ASN A 90 3.15 9.07 14.42
N ALA A 91 4.14 8.72 13.59
CA ALA A 91 4.00 8.77 12.14
C ALA A 91 2.89 7.85 11.61
N MET A 92 2.76 6.63 12.15
CA MET A 92 1.71 5.69 11.71
C MET A 92 0.32 6.06 12.23
N TRP A 93 0.20 6.60 13.45
CA TRP A 93 -1.06 7.07 14.00
C TRP A 93 -1.60 8.32 13.28
N ALA A 94 -0.73 9.13 12.69
CA ALA A 94 -1.11 10.25 11.84
C ALA A 94 -1.56 9.83 10.42
N LYS A 95 -1.52 8.54 10.08
CA LYS A 95 -1.93 8.02 8.77
C LYS A 95 -3.39 8.37 8.49
N ALA A 96 -3.61 9.07 7.37
CA ALA A 96 -4.96 9.37 6.91
C ALA A 96 -5.74 8.08 6.57
N PRO A 97 -7.08 8.07 6.70
CA PRO A 97 -7.93 6.92 6.35
C PRO A 97 -7.77 6.46 4.89
N GLY A 98 -7.37 7.35 4.00
CA GLY A 98 -7.11 7.08 2.59
C GLY A 98 -6.23 8.15 1.95
N HIS A 99 -5.64 7.83 0.80
CA HIS A 99 -4.85 8.80 0.02
C HIS A 99 -5.70 9.72 -0.86
N GLY A 100 -7.00 9.44 -0.99
CA GLY A 100 -7.94 10.33 -1.67
C GLY A 100 -7.75 10.49 -3.18
N ILE A 101 -7.18 9.51 -3.91
CA ILE A 101 -6.87 9.68 -5.36
C ILE A 101 -8.10 9.97 -6.23
N ASN A 102 -9.30 9.60 -5.75
CA ASN A 102 -10.57 9.85 -6.43
C ASN A 102 -11.25 11.15 -6.00
N GLU A 103 -10.66 11.89 -5.07
CA GLU A 103 -11.22 13.11 -4.54
C GLU A 103 -10.73 14.31 -5.36
N GLN A 104 -11.59 15.31 -5.55
CA GLN A 104 -11.29 16.50 -6.36
C GLN A 104 -10.07 17.27 -5.84
N GLY A 105 -9.75 17.16 -4.54
CA GLY A 105 -8.62 17.82 -3.89
C GLY A 105 -7.33 17.01 -3.87
N PHE A 106 -7.25 15.88 -4.57
CA PHE A 106 -6.04 15.05 -4.55
C PHE A 106 -4.83 15.80 -5.10
N LEU A 107 -3.81 15.94 -4.26
CA LEU A 107 -2.51 16.45 -4.64
C LEU A 107 -1.50 15.31 -4.66
N GLN A 108 -0.93 15.04 -5.83
CA GLN A 108 0.14 14.05 -5.94
C GLN A 108 1.35 14.52 -5.12
N PRO A 109 2.00 13.63 -4.35
CA PRO A 109 3.20 14.00 -3.63
C PRO A 109 4.31 14.47 -4.56
N ILE A 110 5.06 15.47 -4.11
CA ILE A 110 6.21 16.04 -4.84
C ILE A 110 7.25 14.96 -5.15
N ARG A 111 7.47 14.03 -4.21
CA ARG A 111 8.34 12.87 -4.39
C ARG A 111 7.51 11.67 -4.88
N PRO A 112 7.58 11.29 -6.18
CA PRO A 112 6.89 10.10 -6.68
C PRO A 112 7.54 8.81 -6.15
N MET A 113 6.87 7.68 -6.38
CA MET A 113 7.33 6.35 -5.91
C MET A 113 8.76 6.01 -6.36
N SER A 114 9.10 6.35 -7.61
CA SER A 114 10.45 6.17 -8.16
C SER A 114 11.53 6.96 -7.41
N ALA A 115 11.18 8.08 -6.77
CA ALA A 115 12.10 8.94 -6.01
C ALA A 115 12.25 8.51 -4.53
N ILE A 116 11.52 7.49 -4.09
CA ILE A 116 11.54 6.97 -2.72
C ILE A 116 11.89 5.47 -2.65
N GLY A 117 12.58 4.98 -3.68
CA GLY A 117 13.09 3.60 -3.73
C GLY A 117 12.12 2.57 -4.31
N GLY A 118 11.14 2.98 -5.15
CA GLY A 118 10.27 2.07 -5.90
C GLY A 118 8.85 2.57 -6.05
#